data_AF-A0A852ZT41-F1
#
_entry.id   AF-A0A852ZT41-F1
#
_cell.length_a   1.000
_cell.length_b   1.000
_cell.length_c   1.000
_cell.angle_alpha   90.00
_cell.angle_beta   90.00
_cell.angle_gamma   90.00
#
_symmetry.space_group_name_H-M   'P 1'
#
loop_
_entity.id
_entity.type
_entity.pdbx_description
1 polymer ?
#
loop_
_entity_poly.entity_id
_entity_poly.type
_entity_poly.pdbx_seq_one_letter_code
_entity_poly.pdbx_strand_id
1 'polypeptide(L)' 'MSYAALCAVSPFATCRTCDGLGFALHHDRHGKPKRGKDCRRCKATGARIRLGRHWWNLWRRLHHDANR' A
#
# COMPACT_ATOMS: atom_id res chain seq x y z
N MET A 1 -4.06 -10.72 19.04
CA MET A 1 -4.63 -9.55 18.33
C MET A 1 -4.71 -9.87 16.85
N SER A 2 -5.92 -10.06 16.32
CA SER A 2 -6.14 -10.67 15.00
C SER A 2 -5.76 -9.72 13.86
N TYR A 3 -5.03 -10.26 12.89
CA TYR A 3 -4.55 -9.57 11.67
C TYR A 3 -5.67 -8.86 10.88
N ALA A 4 -6.91 -9.33 11.05
CA ALA A 4 -8.12 -8.78 10.43
C ALA A 4 -8.47 -7.36 10.93
N ALA A 5 -8.32 -7.08 12.23
CA ALA A 5 -8.68 -5.76 12.80
C ALA A 5 -7.73 -4.66 12.28
N LEU A 6 -6.43 -4.93 12.23
CA LEU A 6 -5.43 -4.01 11.68
C LEU A 6 -5.61 -3.76 10.16
N CYS A 7 -6.12 -4.75 9.44
CA CYS A 7 -6.48 -4.61 8.02
C CYS A 7 -7.71 -3.72 7.80
N ALA A 8 -8.65 -3.66 8.75
CA ALA A 8 -9.84 -2.81 8.67
C ALA A 8 -9.51 -1.34 8.98
N VAL A 9 -8.65 -1.08 9.97
CA VAL A 9 -8.32 0.27 10.45
C VAL A 9 -7.36 1.01 9.52
N SER A 10 -6.39 0.33 8.89
CA SER A 10 -5.47 0.96 7.93
C SER A 10 -5.55 0.27 6.57
N PRO A 11 -6.37 0.78 5.63
CA PRO A 11 -6.58 0.17 4.32
C PRO A 11 -5.38 0.28 3.38
N PHE A 12 -4.50 1.24 3.66
CA PHE A 12 -3.24 1.44 2.94
C PHE A 12 -2.10 0.89 3.79
N ALA A 13 -1.33 -0.04 3.23
CA ALA A 13 -0.03 -0.42 3.76
C ALA A 13 1.04 0.39 3.03
N THR A 14 2.08 0.81 3.75
CA THR A 14 3.28 1.37 3.14
C THR A 14 3.93 0.32 2.24
N CYS A 15 4.41 0.75 1.07
CA CYS A 15 5.14 -0.14 0.20
C CYS A 15 6.49 -0.49 0.86
N ARG A 16 6.65 -1.74 1.32
CA ARG A 16 7.87 -2.23 1.99
C ARG A 16 9.16 -2.12 1.17
N THR A 17 9.07 -1.79 -0.12
CA THR A 17 10.24 -1.64 -1.01
C THR A 17 10.72 -0.19 -1.08
N CYS A 18 9.86 0.78 -0.76
CA CYS A 18 10.23 2.20 -0.72
C CYS A 18 9.85 2.85 0.62
N ASP A 19 9.50 2.04 1.63
CA ASP A 19 9.09 2.45 2.98
C ASP A 19 8.06 3.58 3.03
N GLY A 20 7.17 3.66 2.04
CA GLY A 20 6.14 4.71 1.97
C GLY A 20 6.55 5.97 1.21
N LEU A 21 7.81 6.11 0.79
CA LEU A 21 8.30 7.30 0.08
C LEU A 21 7.84 7.38 -1.37
N GLY A 22 7.52 6.24 -2.00
CA GLY A 22 7.13 6.19 -3.42
C GLY A 22 8.32 6.21 -4.40
N PHE A 23 9.54 6.49 -3.95
CA PHE A 23 10.76 6.48 -4.74
C PHE A 23 11.92 5.86 -3.95
N ALA A 24 12.98 5.46 -4.65
CA ALA A 24 14.23 5.04 -4.04
C ALA A 24 14.94 6.27 -3.44
N LEU A 25 15.24 6.24 -2.14
CA LEU A 25 16.01 7.30 -1.49
C LEU A 25 17.50 7.06 -1.73
N HIS A 26 18.18 7.98 -2.40
CA HIS A 26 19.64 7.95 -2.51
C HIS A 26 20.24 9.07 -1.67
N HIS A 27 21.32 8.80 -0.96
CA HIS A 27 22.05 9.84 -0.24
C HIS A 27 23.24 10.26 -1.08
N ASP A 28 23.40 11.56 -1.32
CA ASP A 28 24.61 12.10 -1.93
C ASP A 28 25.82 11.87 -1.00
N ARG A 29 27.03 12.01 -1.55
CA ARG A 29 28.30 11.97 -0.79
C ARG A 29 28.37 12.93 0.42
N HIS A 30 27.50 13.94 0.47
CA HIS A 30 27.37 14.89 1.59
C HIS A 30 26.19 14.56 2.53
N GLY A 31 25.62 13.35 2.44
CA GLY A 31 24.51 12.90 3.28
C GLY A 31 23.15 13.54 2.95
N LYS A 32 23.04 14.33 1.89
CA LYS A 32 21.77 14.95 1.49
C LYS A 32 20.86 13.91 0.85
N PRO A 33 19.62 13.72 1.34
CA PRO A 33 18.67 12.81 0.72
C PRO A 33 18.24 13.38 -0.63
N LYS A 34 18.44 12.60 -1.69
CA LYS A 34 17.96 12.87 -3.04
C LYS A 34 16.89 11.86 -3.42
N ARG A 35 15.89 12.38 -4.12
CA ARG A 35 14.89 11.56 -4.80
C ARG A 35 15.57 10.79 -5.93
N GLY A 36 15.61 9.47 -5.77
CA GLY A 36 16.06 8.54 -6.79
C GLY A 36 14.95 8.18 -7.77
N LYS A 37 15.07 6.98 -8.35
CA LYS A 37 14.08 6.45 -9.29
C LYS A 37 12.75 6.18 -8.60
N ASP A 38 11.65 6.42 -9.31
CA ASP A 38 10.31 6.09 -8.81
C ASP A 38 10.17 4.58 -8.57
N CYS A 39 9.47 4.23 -7.49
CA CYS A 39 9.25 2.84 -7.15
C CYS A 39 8.27 2.22 -8.14
N ARG A 40 8.77 1.33 -9.00
CA ARG A 40 7.97 0.59 -9.99
C ARG A 40 6.87 -0.27 -9.36
N ARG A 41 7.04 -0.69 -8.11
CA ARG A 41 6.10 -1.59 -7.40
C ARG A 41 4.84 -0.89 -6.89
N CYS A 42 4.94 0.39 -6.50
CA CYS A 42 3.81 1.22 -6.09
C CYS A 42 3.50 2.33 -7.12
N LYS A 43 4.23 2.42 -8.23
CA LYS A 43 4.06 3.48 -9.24
C LYS A 43 4.06 4.87 -8.61
N ALA A 44 5.10 5.18 -7.82
CA ALA A 44 5.25 6.45 -7.11
C ALA A 44 4.19 6.82 -6.04
N THR A 45 3.19 5.97 -5.76
CA THR A 45 2.17 6.30 -4.73
C THR A 45 2.64 6.12 -3.29
N GLY A 46 3.71 5.35 -3.02
CA GLY A 46 4.18 5.05 -1.66
C GLY A 46 3.26 4.10 -0.86
N ALA A 47 2.00 3.96 -1.25
CA ALA A 47 1.02 3.11 -0.61
C ALA A 47 0.61 1.92 -1.49
N ARG A 48 0.22 0.81 -0.84
CA ARG A 48 -0.46 -0.33 -1.47
C ARG A 48 -1.74 -0.65 -0.71
N ILE A 49 -2.76 -1.04 -1.44
CA ILE A 49 -4.02 -1.50 -0.87
C ILE A 49 -3.76 -2.84 -0.14
N ARG A 50 -4.14 -2.94 1.14
CA ARG A 50 -4.08 -4.23 1.87
C ARG A 50 -5.08 -5.22 1.32
N LEU A 51 -4.73 -6.51 1.38
CA LEU A 51 -5.59 -7.63 0.99
C LEU A 51 -7.00 -7.53 1.61
N GLY A 52 -7.11 -7.11 2.87
CA GLY A 52 -8.42 -6.95 3.54
C GLY A 52 -9.40 -6.02 2.79
N ARG A 53 -8.91 -4.94 2.17
CA ARG A 53 -9.76 -4.07 1.34
C ARG A 53 -10.15 -4.72 0.01
N HIS A 54 -9.28 -5.57 -0.54
CA HIS A 54 -9.61 -6.36 -1.73
C HIS A 54 -10.73 -7.37 -1.43
N TRP A 55 -10.62 -8.08 -0.29
CA TRP A 55 -11.65 -8.99 0.19
C TRP A 55 -12.96 -8.29 0.51
N TRP A 56 -12.94 -7.10 1.15
CA TRP A 56 -14.16 -6.34 1.41
C TRP A 56 -14.87 -5.89 0.12
N ASN A 57 -14.12 -5.51 -0.91
CA ASN A 57 -14.70 -5.19 -2.22
C ASN A 57 -15.26 -6.42 -2.92
N LEU A 58 -14.58 -7.57 -2.83
CA LEU A 58 -15.09 -8.85 -3.34
C LEU A 58 -16.35 -9.29 -2.59
N TRP A 59 -16.35 -9.20 -1.26
CA TRP A 59 -17.47 -9.58 -0.41
C TRP A 59 -18.68 -8.68 -0.65
N ARG A 60 -18.49 -7.37 -0.77
CA ARG A 60 -19.59 -6.46 -1.16
C ARG A 60 -20.16 -6.78 -2.54
N ARG A 61 -19.33 -7.16 -3.52
CA ARG A 61 -19.81 -7.60 -4.83
C ARG A 61 -20.65 -8.87 -4.71
N LEU A 62 -20.09 -9.90 -4.07
CA LEU A 62 -20.80 -11.16 -3.80
C LEU A 62 -22.11 -10.95 -3.03
N HIS A 63 -22.13 -10.07 -2.04
CA HIS A 63 -23.33 -9.77 -1.26
C HIS A 63 -24.39 -9.01 -2.07
N HIS A 64 -23.99 -8.13 -2.98
CA HIS A 64 -24.92 -7.49 -3.91
C HIS A 64 -25.47 -8.49 -4.94
N ASP A 65 -24.61 -9.36 -5.47
CA ASP A 65 -25.03 -10.39 -6.43
C ASP A 65 -25.93 -11.45 -5.79
N ALA A 66 -25.72 -11.78 -4.51
CA ALA A 66 -26.57 -12.71 -3.77
C ALA A 66 -27.94 -12.13 -3.37
N ASN A 67 -28.09 -10.81 -3.40
CA ASN A 67 -29.36 -10.12 -3.13
C ASN A 67 -30.15 -9.82 -4.41
N ARG A 68 -29.85 -10.48 -5.54
CA ARG A 68 -30.53 -10.35 -6.84
C ARG A 68 -31.13 -11.67 -7.26
#